data_AF-A0A2S2G455-F1
#
_entry.id   AF-A0A2S2G455-F1
#
_cell.length_a   1.000
_cell.length_b   1.000
_cell.length_c   1.000
_cell.angle_alpha   90.00
_cell.angle_beta   90.00
_cell.angle_gamma   90.00
#
_symmetry.space_group_name_H-M   'P 1'
#
loop_
_entity.id
_entity.type
_entity.pdbx_description
1 polymer ?
#
loop_
_entity_poly.entity_id
_entity_poly.type
_entity_poly.pdbx_seq_one_letter_code
_entity_poly.pdbx_strand_id
1 'polypeptide(L)'
;MGAPEPPRRSWNRTTVAAVAAAAVVVVACGVTGFLVLRDDGGGTPDTKPTAADASSTDTTDRTAAKGGSGPLVPGWNTVVNPKRGITFDAPGSWSRQSPDWVSYVAEKGDPEEKPLVAMMAPAVLKEKWCTSDDDKNGTQEDTPLASVGTTGEKGAKSTAEAAEDTAKTWVYGAYTQPDSTRLTIGEPETYRTKSGIEGSLVTVTSSGVPKKGTCDSDGKAVTFAFKNAEGAFVSWTYVGAHGVSDEVPDATIREILSTVRLYEEGDGDD
;
A
#
# COMPACT_ATOMS: atom_id res chain seq x y z
N MET A 1 -25.01 -2.60 17.55
CA MET A 1 -24.57 -1.84 16.36
C MET A 1 -23.15 -2.31 16.06
N GLY A 2 -22.91 -2.96 14.93
CA GLY A 2 -21.57 -3.42 14.56
C GLY A 2 -20.68 -2.24 14.19
N ALA A 3 -19.37 -2.35 14.41
CA ALA A 3 -18.41 -1.38 13.89
C ALA A 3 -18.51 -1.34 12.35
N PRO A 4 -18.36 -0.17 11.72
CA PRO A 4 -18.37 -0.07 10.27
C PRO A 4 -17.27 -0.96 9.66
N GLU A 5 -17.62 -1.66 8.58
CA GLU A 5 -16.67 -2.50 7.85
C GLU A 5 -15.60 -1.62 7.18
N PRO A 6 -14.31 -1.97 7.24
CA PRO A 6 -13.26 -1.19 6.60
C PRO A 6 -13.46 -1.12 5.08
N PRO A 7 -13.08 -0.02 4.42
CA PRO A 7 -13.13 0.04 2.96
C PRO A 7 -12.20 -1.00 2.34
N ARG A 8 -12.66 -1.70 1.30
CA ARG A 8 -11.90 -2.79 0.67
C ARG A 8 -11.87 -2.69 -0.86
N ARG A 9 -10.79 -3.19 -1.47
CA ARG A 9 -10.66 -3.41 -2.93
C ARG A 9 -10.17 -4.83 -3.21
N SER A 10 -10.94 -5.57 -4.01
CA SER A 10 -10.48 -6.83 -4.59
C SER A 10 -9.52 -6.53 -5.74
N TRP A 11 -8.42 -7.28 -5.82
CA TRP A 11 -7.49 -7.28 -6.97
C TRP A 11 -7.94 -8.24 -8.06
N ASN A 12 -8.95 -9.07 -7.77
CA ASN A 12 -9.50 -10.01 -8.74
C ASN A 12 -10.50 -9.34 -9.67
N ARG A 13 -10.62 -9.94 -10.86
CA ARG A 13 -11.61 -9.62 -11.89
C ARG A 13 -12.88 -10.47 -11.73
N THR A 14 -13.35 -10.67 -10.49
CA THR A 14 -14.50 -11.55 -10.23
C THR A 14 -15.82 -10.80 -10.36
N THR A 15 -16.59 -11.22 -11.37
CA THR A 15 -17.98 -10.84 -11.63
C THR A 15 -18.86 -11.11 -10.40
N VAL A 16 -19.26 -10.05 -9.71
CA VAL A 16 -20.46 -10.08 -8.87
C VAL A 16 -21.61 -9.53 -9.70
N ALA A 17 -22.46 -10.42 -10.24
CA ALA A 17 -23.77 -10.03 -10.73
C ALA A 17 -24.65 -9.62 -9.53
N ALA A 18 -24.49 -8.38 -9.06
CA ALA A 18 -25.35 -7.79 -8.04
C ALA A 18 -26.62 -7.26 -8.73
N VAL A 19 -27.75 -7.97 -8.53
CA VAL A 19 -29.08 -7.44 -8.86
C VAL A 19 -29.31 -6.19 -8.01
N ALA A 20 -29.29 -5.02 -8.63
CA ALA A 20 -29.53 -3.74 -7.97
C ALA A 20 -31.02 -3.57 -7.62
N ALA A 21 -31.34 -3.47 -6.33
CA ALA A 21 -32.59 -2.86 -5.90
C ALA A 21 -32.45 -1.34 -5.98
N ALA A 22 -33.12 -0.73 -6.96
CA ALA A 22 -33.14 0.71 -7.15
C ALA A 22 -33.85 1.42 -5.98
N ALA A 23 -33.14 2.33 -5.31
CA ALA A 23 -33.74 3.33 -4.45
C ALA A 23 -33.29 4.71 -4.93
N VAL A 24 -34.18 5.37 -5.68
CA VAL A 24 -34.03 6.76 -6.12
C VAL A 24 -34.25 7.67 -4.91
N VAL A 25 -33.24 8.44 -4.53
CA VAL A 25 -33.43 9.61 -3.67
C VAL A 25 -32.84 10.83 -4.38
N VAL A 26 -33.75 11.65 -4.91
CA VAL A 26 -33.47 12.98 -5.44
C VAL A 26 -33.48 13.95 -4.26
N VAL A 27 -32.39 14.69 -4.03
CA VAL A 27 -32.43 15.92 -3.24
C VAL A 27 -31.66 17.01 -3.99
N ALA A 28 -32.40 18.06 -4.34
CA ALA A 28 -31.98 19.20 -5.13
C ALA A 28 -31.18 20.22 -4.32
N CYS A 29 -30.32 20.95 -5.03
CA CYS A 29 -29.51 22.07 -4.55
C CYS A 29 -30.34 23.26 -4.03
N GLY A 30 -29.75 24.01 -3.09
CA GLY A 30 -30.16 25.38 -2.77
C GLY A 30 -28.93 26.27 -2.57
N VAL A 31 -28.81 27.32 -3.38
CA VAL A 31 -27.81 28.39 -3.26
C VAL A 31 -28.53 29.70 -2.95
N THR A 32 -28.08 30.41 -1.91
CA THR A 32 -28.19 31.87 -1.64
C THR A 32 -27.40 32.11 -0.34
N GLY A 33 -26.54 33.09 -0.10
CA GLY A 33 -26.21 34.37 -0.73
C GLY A 33 -26.24 35.49 0.33
N PHE A 34 -25.18 36.35 0.37
CA PHE A 34 -25.04 37.68 1.02
C PHE A 34 -24.48 37.80 2.47
N LEU A 35 -23.25 38.36 2.64
CA LEU A 35 -22.86 39.72 3.16
C LEU A 35 -22.96 39.87 4.71
N VAL A 36 -22.08 40.53 5.52
CA VAL A 36 -21.07 41.58 5.33
C VAL A 36 -20.30 41.83 6.66
N LEU A 37 -19.13 42.50 6.58
CA LEU A 37 -18.47 43.47 7.51
C LEU A 37 -17.09 43.11 8.09
N ARG A 38 -16.27 44.17 8.05
CA ARG A 38 -14.82 44.36 8.20
C ARG A 38 -14.57 45.11 9.51
N ASP A 39 -13.42 44.93 10.16
CA ASP A 39 -12.64 46.08 10.68
C ASP A 39 -11.17 45.74 10.95
N ASP A 40 -10.34 46.78 10.85
CA ASP A 40 -8.89 46.87 10.65
C ASP A 40 -8.07 47.04 11.96
N GLY A 41 -6.74 46.82 11.83
CA GLY A 41 -5.68 47.41 12.67
C GLY A 41 -4.79 46.37 13.36
N GLY A 42 -3.46 46.32 13.24
CA GLY A 42 -2.46 47.24 12.69
C GLY A 42 -1.24 47.22 13.62
N GLY A 43 -0.03 46.98 13.11
CA GLY A 43 1.23 47.26 13.83
C GLY A 43 2.33 46.19 13.76
N THR A 44 3.28 46.38 12.84
CA THR A 44 4.70 45.95 12.94
C THR A 44 5.52 47.26 13.09
N PRO A 45 6.77 47.29 13.62
CA PRO A 45 7.92 46.68 12.92
C PRO A 45 9.17 46.27 13.73
N ASP A 46 10.03 45.50 13.05
CA ASP A 46 11.52 45.51 13.03
C ASP A 46 12.35 45.17 14.29
N THR A 47 13.31 44.25 14.16
CA THR A 47 14.72 44.55 13.75
C THR A 47 15.65 43.35 14.06
N LYS A 48 16.45 42.92 13.08
CA LYS A 48 17.62 42.00 13.22
C LYS A 48 18.91 42.82 13.05
N PRO A 49 20.06 42.51 13.71
CA PRO A 49 21.21 41.87 13.01
C PRO A 49 22.08 40.93 13.92
N THR A 50 22.40 39.69 13.53
CA THR A 50 23.69 39.17 12.96
C THR A 50 24.95 39.16 13.85
N ALA A 51 25.50 37.95 14.11
CA ALA A 51 26.91 37.49 13.97
C ALA A 51 27.06 36.12 14.71
N ALA A 52 27.18 34.97 14.03
CA ALA A 52 28.42 34.29 13.57
C ALA A 52 29.35 33.80 14.69
N ASP A 53 29.38 32.48 14.98
CA ASP A 53 30.60 31.65 15.03
C ASP A 53 30.30 30.12 15.10
N ALA A 54 31.24 29.35 14.57
CA ALA A 54 31.60 27.93 14.75
C ALA A 54 30.60 26.77 14.53
N SER A 55 30.85 26.07 13.43
CA SER A 55 30.77 24.62 13.18
C SER A 55 30.34 23.68 14.33
N SER A 56 29.29 22.90 14.05
CA SER A 56 29.29 21.44 14.19
C SER A 56 28.25 20.89 13.21
N THR A 57 28.62 19.90 12.40
CA THR A 57 27.68 19.11 11.61
C THR A 57 26.87 18.23 12.56
N ASP A 58 25.90 18.84 13.21
CA ASP A 58 24.86 18.11 13.93
C ASP A 58 23.81 17.67 12.92
N THR A 59 23.59 16.36 12.91
CA THR A 59 22.38 15.71 12.43
C THR A 59 21.20 16.63 12.72
N THR A 60 20.50 17.08 11.67
CA THR A 60 19.32 17.93 11.82
C THR A 60 18.41 17.34 12.88
N ASP A 61 18.44 18.00 14.04
CA ASP A 61 17.45 17.95 15.09
C ASP A 61 16.10 18.19 14.41
N ARG A 62 15.38 17.10 14.11
CA ARG A 62 13.99 17.20 13.72
C ARG A 62 13.22 17.35 15.01
N THR A 63 12.84 18.60 15.26
CA THR A 63 11.99 19.04 16.36
C THR A 63 10.92 18.01 16.71
N ALA A 64 11.10 17.44 17.90
CA ALA A 64 10.10 16.65 18.60
C ALA A 64 8.87 17.52 18.88
N ALA A 65 7.87 17.44 18.02
CA ALA A 65 6.50 17.81 18.32
C ALA A 65 5.63 16.62 17.92
N LYS A 66 5.28 15.81 18.93
CA LYS A 66 4.70 14.46 18.83
C LYS A 66 5.55 13.44 18.07
N GLY A 67 6.65 12.99 18.69
CA GLY A 67 7.17 11.61 18.65
C GLY A 67 7.55 10.91 17.33
N GLY A 68 6.77 11.06 16.26
CA GLY A 68 6.92 10.28 15.05
C GLY A 68 7.71 10.95 13.93
N SER A 69 7.93 10.15 12.90
CA SER A 69 8.85 10.40 11.81
C SER A 69 8.14 10.67 10.48
N GLY A 70 8.54 11.76 9.83
CA GLY A 70 8.29 11.96 8.40
C GLY A 70 9.06 10.97 7.52
N PRO A 71 8.94 11.07 6.19
CA PRO A 71 9.56 10.12 5.26
C PRO A 71 11.09 10.17 5.36
N LEU A 72 11.73 9.00 5.31
CA LEU A 72 13.19 8.85 5.31
C LEU A 72 13.82 9.27 3.99
N VAL A 73 13.04 9.25 2.90
CA VAL A 73 13.45 9.71 1.58
C VAL A 73 12.72 11.01 1.25
N PRO A 74 13.43 12.11 0.93
CA PRO A 74 12.78 13.38 0.57
C PRO A 74 11.80 13.23 -0.60
N GLY A 75 10.61 13.83 -0.47
CA GLY A 75 9.56 13.80 -1.50
C GLY A 75 8.74 12.50 -1.55
N TRP A 76 8.95 11.59 -0.60
CA TRP A 76 8.14 10.38 -0.45
C TRP A 76 7.02 10.60 0.57
N ASN A 77 6.02 9.72 0.53
CA ASN A 77 4.90 9.72 1.46
C ASN A 77 5.14 8.66 2.55
N THR A 78 5.01 9.03 3.81
CA THR A 78 4.94 8.06 4.91
C THR A 78 3.63 7.27 4.84
N VAL A 79 3.73 5.94 4.88
CA VAL A 79 2.62 5.00 4.93
C VAL A 79 2.66 4.31 6.29
N VAL A 80 1.59 4.52 7.08
CA VAL A 80 1.49 4.01 8.44
C VAL A 80 0.47 2.88 8.55
N ASN A 81 0.83 1.86 9.30
CA ASN A 81 -0.09 0.82 9.73
C ASN A 81 0.02 0.59 11.23
N PRO A 82 -0.64 1.44 12.05
CA PRO A 82 -0.60 1.33 13.51
C PRO A 82 -1.10 -0.04 14.00
N LYS A 83 -2.11 -0.61 13.32
CA LYS A 83 -2.70 -1.92 13.65
C LYS A 83 -1.74 -3.09 13.48
N ARG A 84 -0.72 -2.94 12.64
CA ARG A 84 0.32 -3.97 12.42
C ARG A 84 1.67 -3.57 13.03
N GLY A 85 1.79 -2.34 13.53
CA GLY A 85 3.00 -1.83 14.16
C GLY A 85 4.12 -1.51 13.17
N ILE A 86 3.79 -1.10 11.94
CA ILE A 86 4.76 -0.88 10.87
C ILE A 86 4.53 0.48 10.19
N THR A 87 5.63 1.13 9.87
CA THR A 87 5.70 2.31 8.99
C THR A 87 6.68 2.04 7.85
N PHE A 88 6.40 2.54 6.66
CA PHE A 88 7.34 2.57 5.53
C PHE A 88 7.04 3.79 4.67
N ASP A 89 7.91 4.11 3.71
CA ASP A 89 7.72 5.24 2.82
C ASP A 89 7.54 4.76 1.39
N ALA A 90 6.68 5.40 0.62
CA ALA A 90 6.51 5.14 -0.82
C ALA A 90 6.76 6.43 -1.62
N PRO A 91 7.23 6.35 -2.89
CA PRO A 91 7.44 7.54 -3.71
C PRO A 91 6.16 8.40 -3.79
N GLY A 92 6.32 9.72 -3.89
CA GLY A 92 5.19 10.67 -3.88
C GLY A 92 4.10 10.41 -4.94
N SER A 93 4.44 9.69 -6.02
CA SER A 93 3.51 9.27 -7.07
C SER A 93 2.59 8.10 -6.70
N TRP A 94 2.81 7.45 -5.55
CA TRP A 94 1.99 6.35 -5.07
C TRP A 94 0.83 6.89 -4.22
N SER A 95 -0.38 6.45 -4.54
CA SER A 95 -1.61 6.83 -3.85
C SER A 95 -1.70 6.10 -2.51
N ARG A 96 -1.45 6.81 -1.41
CA ARG A 96 -1.57 6.27 -0.06
C ARG A 96 -3.05 6.11 0.30
N GLN A 97 -3.46 4.89 0.61
CA GLN A 97 -4.79 4.62 1.15
C GLN A 97 -4.84 4.88 2.66
N SER A 98 -6.06 4.97 3.21
CA SER A 98 -6.23 5.13 4.65
C SER A 98 -5.70 3.92 5.43
N PRO A 99 -5.30 4.09 6.71
CA PRO A 99 -4.79 2.97 7.53
C PRO A 99 -5.75 1.78 7.70
N ASP A 100 -7.05 2.03 7.52
CA ASP A 100 -8.10 1.01 7.61
C ASP A 100 -8.41 0.33 6.28
N TRP A 101 -7.87 0.82 5.16
CA TRP A 101 -8.11 0.25 3.84
C TRP A 101 -7.51 -1.15 3.72
N VAL A 102 -8.27 -2.07 3.12
CA VAL A 102 -7.83 -3.45 2.85
C VAL A 102 -7.85 -3.76 1.36
N SER A 103 -6.71 -4.15 0.80
CA SER A 103 -6.64 -4.74 -0.54
C SER A 103 -6.43 -6.24 -0.43
N TYR A 104 -7.13 -7.04 -1.25
CA TYR A 104 -7.08 -8.50 -1.14
C TYR A 104 -7.25 -9.20 -2.49
N VAL A 105 -6.92 -10.48 -2.54
CA VAL A 105 -7.30 -11.42 -3.61
C VAL A 105 -8.10 -12.57 -2.98
N ALA A 106 -9.15 -13.01 -3.66
CA ALA A 106 -9.97 -14.19 -3.32
C ALA A 106 -9.79 -15.29 -4.39
N GLU A 107 -10.47 -16.42 -4.25
CA GLU A 107 -10.53 -17.42 -5.34
C GLU A 107 -11.48 -16.91 -6.45
N LYS A 108 -11.12 -17.13 -7.72
CA LYS A 108 -11.96 -16.72 -8.86
C LYS A 108 -13.29 -17.48 -8.82
N GLY A 109 -14.38 -16.74 -8.71
CA GLY A 109 -15.74 -17.28 -8.66
C GLY A 109 -16.24 -17.60 -7.25
N ASP A 110 -15.49 -17.24 -6.19
CA ASP A 110 -15.99 -17.33 -4.82
C ASP A 110 -17.03 -16.24 -4.55
N PRO A 111 -18.33 -16.59 -4.36
CA PRO A 111 -19.37 -15.59 -4.12
C PRO A 111 -19.23 -14.89 -2.76
N GLU A 112 -18.46 -15.45 -1.83
CA GLU A 112 -18.22 -14.84 -0.52
C GLU A 112 -16.97 -13.94 -0.52
N GLU A 113 -16.21 -13.89 -1.63
CA GLU A 113 -14.96 -13.14 -1.78
C GLU A 113 -14.02 -13.35 -0.57
N LYS A 114 -13.87 -14.60 -0.11
CA LYS A 114 -12.99 -14.92 1.02
C LYS A 114 -11.55 -14.60 0.64
N PRO A 115 -10.86 -13.71 1.37
CA PRO A 115 -9.48 -13.38 1.06
C PRO A 115 -8.56 -14.60 1.17
N LEU A 116 -7.88 -14.94 0.09
CA LEU A 116 -6.72 -15.83 0.09
C LEU A 116 -5.55 -15.13 0.79
N VAL A 117 -5.32 -13.86 0.45
CA VAL A 117 -4.37 -12.98 1.11
C VAL A 117 -4.88 -11.54 1.05
N ALA A 118 -4.52 -10.74 2.06
CA ALA A 118 -4.89 -9.34 2.14
C ALA A 118 -3.77 -8.49 2.74
N MET A 119 -3.67 -7.25 2.29
CA MET A 119 -2.79 -6.23 2.84
C MET A 119 -3.61 -5.03 3.31
N MET A 120 -3.13 -4.39 4.38
CA MET A 120 -3.74 -3.22 5.01
C MET A 120 -2.89 -1.98 4.79
N ALA A 121 -3.55 -0.82 4.75
CA ALA A 121 -2.94 0.49 4.55
C ALA A 121 -2.02 0.55 3.30
N PRO A 122 -2.47 0.09 2.12
CA PRO A 122 -1.59 0.04 0.97
C PRO A 122 -1.27 1.44 0.42
N ALA A 123 -0.12 1.55 -0.24
CA ALA A 123 0.11 2.59 -1.24
C ALA A 123 0.04 1.95 -2.63
N VAL A 124 -0.71 2.56 -3.54
CA VAL A 124 -1.04 1.99 -4.86
C VAL A 124 -0.45 2.85 -5.97
N LEU A 125 0.29 2.22 -6.88
CA LEU A 125 0.87 2.87 -8.06
C LEU A 125 -0.07 2.73 -9.25
N LYS A 126 -0.34 3.86 -9.93
CA LYS A 126 -1.19 3.94 -11.13
C LYS A 126 -2.48 3.13 -10.94
N GLU A 127 -3.39 3.63 -10.10
CA GLU A 127 -4.61 2.89 -9.69
C GLU A 127 -5.48 2.41 -10.86
N LYS A 128 -5.40 3.10 -12.00
CA LYS A 128 -6.08 2.83 -13.28
C LYS A 128 -5.05 2.57 -14.38
N TRP A 129 -4.08 1.70 -14.14
CA TRP A 129 -3.03 1.39 -15.11
C TRP A 129 -3.60 0.68 -16.33
N CYS A 130 -4.55 -0.22 -16.12
CA CYS A 130 -5.31 -0.85 -17.18
C CYS A 130 -6.80 -0.84 -16.83
N THR A 131 -7.63 -0.48 -17.80
CA THR A 131 -9.09 -0.44 -17.66
C THR A 131 -9.72 -1.33 -18.71
N SER A 132 -10.68 -2.17 -18.31
CA SER A 132 -11.30 -3.15 -19.20
C SER A 132 -12.74 -3.43 -18.83
N ASP A 133 -13.55 -3.78 -19.82
CA ASP A 133 -14.88 -4.41 -19.67
C ASP A 133 -14.81 -5.79 -20.34
N ASP A 134 -13.99 -6.68 -19.79
CA ASP A 134 -13.70 -7.97 -20.42
C ASP A 134 -14.91 -8.92 -20.40
N ASP A 135 -15.85 -8.72 -19.47
CA ASP A 135 -17.11 -9.47 -19.39
C ASP A 135 -18.25 -8.85 -20.22
N LYS A 136 -18.03 -7.65 -20.78
CA LYS A 136 -18.94 -6.91 -21.66
C LYS A 136 -20.26 -6.59 -20.98
N ASN A 137 -20.24 -6.33 -19.68
CA ASN A 137 -21.40 -5.93 -18.90
C ASN A 137 -21.67 -4.41 -18.97
N GLY A 138 -20.76 -3.63 -19.58
CA GLY A 138 -20.83 -2.18 -19.71
C GLY A 138 -20.16 -1.41 -18.57
N THR A 139 -19.59 -2.10 -17.57
CA THR A 139 -18.87 -1.53 -16.43
C THR A 139 -17.38 -1.69 -16.64
N GLN A 140 -16.65 -0.59 -16.53
CA GLN A 140 -15.19 -0.61 -16.60
C GLN A 140 -14.58 -1.00 -15.25
N GLU A 141 -13.66 -1.96 -15.28
CA GLU A 141 -12.85 -2.38 -14.14
C GLU A 141 -11.42 -1.86 -14.28
N ASP A 142 -10.94 -1.19 -13.22
CA ASP A 142 -9.60 -0.63 -13.16
C ASP A 142 -8.63 -1.57 -12.43
N THR A 143 -7.58 -1.99 -13.12
CA THR A 143 -6.45 -2.76 -12.57
C THR A 143 -5.29 -1.81 -12.27
N PRO A 144 -4.77 -1.78 -11.04
CA PRO A 144 -3.62 -0.96 -10.69
C PRO A 144 -2.32 -1.61 -11.18
N LEU A 145 -1.26 -0.83 -11.39
CA LEU A 145 0.04 -1.39 -11.80
C LEU A 145 0.68 -2.19 -10.67
N ALA A 146 0.67 -1.64 -9.45
CA ALA A 146 1.29 -2.25 -8.29
C ALA A 146 0.70 -1.73 -6.96
N SER A 147 0.88 -2.51 -5.90
CA SER A 147 0.64 -2.14 -4.50
C SER A 147 1.89 -2.40 -3.68
N VAL A 148 2.00 -1.65 -2.59
CA VAL A 148 2.79 -2.04 -1.43
C VAL A 148 1.92 -1.94 -0.19
N GLY A 149 2.02 -2.89 0.74
CA GLY A 149 1.21 -2.85 1.96
C GLY A 149 1.61 -3.91 2.95
N THR A 150 0.84 -3.98 4.05
CA THR A 150 1.20 -4.83 5.19
C THR A 150 0.19 -5.96 5.40
N THR A 151 0.68 -7.19 5.45
CA THR A 151 -0.09 -8.37 5.86
C THR A 151 0.31 -8.75 7.28
N GLY A 152 -0.63 -9.26 8.08
CA GLY A 152 -0.25 -9.91 9.34
C GLY A 152 -0.38 -11.41 9.23
N GLU A 153 0.67 -12.09 9.62
CA GLU A 153 0.98 -13.47 9.25
C GLU A 153 0.55 -14.41 10.36
N LYS A 154 -0.75 -14.41 10.65
CA LYS A 154 -1.33 -15.24 11.72
C LYS A 154 -1.09 -16.71 11.39
N GLY A 155 -0.43 -17.42 12.30
CA GLY A 155 -0.17 -18.85 12.18
C GLY A 155 1.18 -19.20 11.51
N ALA A 156 1.92 -18.22 11.00
CA ALA A 156 3.27 -18.45 10.51
C ALA A 156 4.20 -18.96 11.62
N LYS A 157 5.11 -19.89 11.29
CA LYS A 157 6.07 -20.46 12.25
C LYS A 157 7.46 -19.84 12.08
N SER A 158 7.74 -19.24 10.93
CA SER A 158 8.99 -18.54 10.64
C SER A 158 8.76 -17.36 9.69
N THR A 159 9.73 -16.46 9.62
CA THR A 159 9.72 -15.38 8.62
C THR A 159 9.87 -15.91 7.20
N ALA A 160 10.64 -16.98 6.98
CA ALA A 160 10.83 -17.56 5.65
C ALA A 160 9.52 -18.15 5.10
N GLU A 161 8.83 -18.95 5.92
CA GLU A 161 7.50 -19.50 5.60
C GLU A 161 6.49 -18.38 5.30
N ALA A 162 6.40 -17.37 6.18
CA ALA A 162 5.50 -16.23 5.98
C ALA A 162 5.79 -15.47 4.69
N ALA A 163 7.06 -15.19 4.38
CA ALA A 163 7.44 -14.47 3.19
C ALA A 163 7.11 -15.26 1.91
N GLU A 164 7.42 -16.56 1.91
CA GLU A 164 7.17 -17.44 0.77
C GLU A 164 5.67 -17.66 0.51
N ASP A 165 4.90 -17.98 1.55
CA ASP A 165 3.46 -18.26 1.43
C ASP A 165 2.69 -17.01 0.99
N THR A 166 2.98 -15.85 1.58
CA THR A 166 2.32 -14.59 1.20
C THR A 166 2.70 -14.18 -0.22
N ALA A 167 3.96 -14.28 -0.63
CA ALA A 167 4.38 -13.95 -1.99
C ALA A 167 3.71 -14.88 -3.03
N LYS A 168 3.69 -16.19 -2.77
CA LYS A 168 3.00 -17.18 -3.63
C LYS A 168 1.52 -16.86 -3.75
N THR A 169 0.85 -16.59 -2.63
CA THR A 169 -0.60 -16.39 -2.61
C THR A 169 -0.99 -15.11 -3.35
N TRP A 170 -0.20 -14.04 -3.25
CA TRP A 170 -0.41 -12.83 -4.04
C TRP A 170 -0.27 -13.07 -5.54
N VAL A 171 0.81 -13.73 -5.99
CA VAL A 171 1.02 -13.96 -7.43
C VAL A 171 -0.01 -14.94 -7.97
N TYR A 172 -0.31 -16.02 -7.24
CA TYR A 172 -1.37 -16.95 -7.59
C TYR A 172 -2.71 -16.22 -7.73
N GLY A 173 -3.14 -15.56 -6.66
CA GLY A 173 -4.45 -14.93 -6.56
C GLY A 173 -4.65 -13.84 -7.60
N ALA A 174 -3.68 -12.93 -7.77
CA ALA A 174 -3.84 -11.80 -8.66
C ALA A 174 -3.58 -12.11 -10.15
N TYR A 175 -2.73 -13.10 -10.47
CA TYR A 175 -2.22 -13.25 -11.84
C TYR A 175 -2.44 -14.63 -12.44
N THR A 176 -2.24 -15.71 -11.69
CA THR A 176 -2.13 -17.04 -12.31
C THR A 176 -3.36 -17.92 -12.16
N GLN A 177 -4.38 -17.52 -11.37
CA GLN A 177 -5.55 -18.37 -11.16
C GLN A 177 -6.20 -18.85 -12.47
N PRO A 178 -6.53 -20.16 -12.58
CA PRO A 178 -6.44 -21.19 -11.52
C PRO A 178 -5.10 -21.96 -11.48
N ASP A 179 -4.11 -21.55 -12.25
CA ASP A 179 -2.88 -22.30 -12.52
C ASP A 179 -1.72 -21.87 -11.60
N SER A 180 -1.50 -22.62 -10.51
CA SER A 180 -0.37 -22.40 -9.60
C SER A 180 0.98 -22.93 -10.13
N THR A 181 0.99 -23.67 -11.25
CA THR A 181 2.23 -24.26 -11.79
C THR A 181 3.14 -23.24 -12.48
N ARG A 182 2.67 -22.00 -12.63
CA ARG A 182 3.38 -20.90 -13.32
C ARG A 182 4.27 -20.08 -12.42
N LEU A 183 4.30 -20.38 -11.12
CA LEU A 183 5.07 -19.64 -10.14
C LEU A 183 6.54 -20.06 -10.18
N THR A 184 7.43 -19.07 -10.25
CA THR A 184 8.86 -19.22 -9.96
C THR A 184 9.10 -18.61 -8.59
N ILE A 185 9.55 -19.44 -7.64
CA ILE A 185 9.78 -19.05 -6.25
C ILE A 185 11.28 -18.84 -6.09
N GLY A 186 11.67 -17.62 -5.71
CA GLY A 186 13.06 -17.32 -5.36
C GLY A 186 13.45 -17.94 -4.03
N GLU A 187 14.73 -18.22 -3.86
CA GLU A 187 15.25 -18.69 -2.57
C GLU A 187 15.04 -17.62 -1.49
N PRO A 188 14.57 -17.99 -0.28
CA PRO A 188 14.47 -17.06 0.84
C PRO A 188 15.84 -16.52 1.22
N GLU A 189 15.96 -15.19 1.29
CA GLU A 189 17.17 -14.51 1.74
C GLU A 189 16.93 -13.83 3.10
N THR A 190 17.98 -13.74 3.92
CA THR A 190 17.95 -12.88 5.10
C THR A 190 18.12 -11.43 4.67
N TYR A 191 17.28 -10.54 5.21
CA TYR A 191 17.33 -9.11 4.90
C TYR A 191 17.24 -8.27 6.17
N ARG A 192 17.94 -7.14 6.18
CA ARG A 192 17.91 -6.14 7.25
C ARG A 192 17.59 -4.76 6.67
N THR A 193 16.55 -4.12 7.19
CA THR A 193 16.15 -2.75 6.77
C THR A 193 17.13 -1.70 7.31
N LYS A 194 17.05 -0.45 6.83
CA LYS A 194 17.88 0.65 7.37
C LYS A 194 17.59 0.95 8.84
N SER A 195 16.37 0.68 9.30
CA SER A 195 15.98 0.81 10.70
C SER A 195 16.44 -0.36 11.57
N GLY A 196 17.04 -1.40 10.96
CA GLY A 196 17.61 -2.55 11.68
C GLY A 196 16.64 -3.71 11.90
N ILE A 197 15.46 -3.72 11.27
CA ILE A 197 14.54 -4.85 11.30
C ILE A 197 15.13 -5.99 10.48
N GLU A 198 15.27 -7.16 11.11
CA GLU A 198 15.71 -8.39 10.46
C GLU A 198 14.53 -9.31 10.15
N GLY A 199 14.60 -9.97 9.00
CA GLY A 199 13.58 -10.87 8.54
C GLY A 199 14.01 -11.70 7.34
N SER A 200 13.03 -12.33 6.69
CA SER A 200 13.25 -13.07 5.45
C SER A 200 12.57 -12.35 4.29
N LEU A 201 13.25 -12.28 3.15
CA LEU A 201 12.71 -11.75 1.91
C LEU A 201 12.57 -12.88 0.90
N VAL A 202 11.44 -12.92 0.22
CA VAL A 202 11.19 -13.84 -0.90
C VAL A 202 10.62 -13.04 -2.07
N THR A 203 11.08 -13.39 -3.28
CA THR A 203 10.48 -12.90 -4.52
C THR A 203 9.81 -14.06 -5.23
N VAL A 204 8.57 -13.88 -5.65
CA VAL A 204 7.84 -14.83 -6.51
C VAL A 204 7.45 -14.10 -7.79
N THR A 205 7.63 -14.74 -8.92
CA THR A 205 7.12 -14.26 -10.22
C THR A 205 6.26 -15.33 -10.87
N SER A 206 5.40 -14.93 -11.81
CA SER A 206 4.79 -15.86 -12.76
C SER A 206 5.42 -15.72 -14.14
N SER A 207 5.24 -16.75 -14.98
CA SER A 207 5.58 -16.64 -16.40
C SER A 207 4.56 -17.33 -17.31
N GLY A 208 4.34 -16.71 -18.47
CA GLY A 208 3.59 -17.28 -19.58
C GLY A 208 2.09 -17.40 -19.33
N VAL A 209 1.53 -16.65 -18.36
CA VAL A 209 0.09 -16.64 -18.09
C VAL A 209 -0.69 -16.39 -19.38
N PRO A 210 -1.69 -17.23 -19.73
CA PRO A 210 -2.50 -17.02 -20.93
C PRO A 210 -3.27 -15.70 -20.83
N LYS A 211 -3.04 -14.80 -21.79
CA LYS A 211 -3.73 -13.51 -21.88
C LYS A 211 -5.14 -13.71 -22.45
N LYS A 212 -6.13 -13.88 -21.56
CA LYS A 212 -7.54 -14.05 -21.94
C LYS A 212 -8.27 -12.71 -21.96
N GLY A 213 -7.91 -11.84 -21.03
CA GLY A 213 -8.43 -10.49 -20.89
C GLY A 213 -7.41 -9.40 -21.22
N THR A 214 -7.89 -8.17 -21.33
CA THR A 214 -7.11 -7.00 -21.76
C THR A 214 -5.97 -6.67 -20.79
N CYS A 215 -6.21 -6.79 -19.48
CA CYS A 215 -5.24 -6.45 -18.43
C CYS A 215 -4.42 -7.66 -17.94
N ASP A 216 -4.57 -8.82 -18.57
CA ASP A 216 -3.85 -10.02 -18.14
C ASP A 216 -2.34 -9.87 -18.39
N SER A 217 -1.56 -10.11 -17.34
CA SER A 217 -0.10 -10.05 -17.32
C SER A 217 0.47 -11.12 -16.41
N ASP A 218 1.78 -11.37 -16.52
CA ASP A 218 2.49 -12.07 -15.46
C ASP A 218 2.57 -11.17 -14.21
N GLY A 219 2.78 -11.78 -13.04
CA GLY A 219 2.84 -11.09 -11.75
C GLY A 219 4.20 -11.22 -11.07
N LYS A 220 4.47 -10.29 -10.18
CA LYS A 220 5.61 -10.32 -9.24
C LYS A 220 5.11 -9.94 -7.85
N ALA A 221 5.56 -10.68 -6.84
CA ALA A 221 5.47 -10.28 -5.45
C ALA A 221 6.84 -10.33 -4.79
N VAL A 222 7.16 -9.31 -3.99
CA VAL A 222 8.36 -9.25 -3.16
C VAL A 222 7.90 -9.04 -1.72
N THR A 223 8.09 -10.05 -0.89
CA THR A 223 7.54 -10.09 0.47
C THR A 223 8.67 -10.18 1.49
N PHE A 224 8.72 -9.20 2.39
CA PHE A 224 9.62 -9.17 3.54
C PHE A 224 8.82 -9.46 4.80
N ALA A 225 9.04 -10.63 5.41
CA ALA A 225 8.39 -11.00 6.65
C ALA A 225 9.35 -10.90 7.85
N PHE A 226 8.84 -10.39 8.96
CA PHE A 226 9.58 -10.09 10.18
C PHE A 226 8.65 -10.15 11.40
N LYS A 227 9.20 -9.91 12.59
CA LYS A 227 8.41 -9.75 13.82
C LYS A 227 8.24 -8.28 14.15
N ASN A 228 7.01 -7.84 14.41
CA ASN A 228 6.76 -6.49 14.91
C ASN A 228 7.15 -6.35 16.40
N ALA A 229 6.91 -5.18 16.99
CA ALA A 229 7.21 -4.89 18.40
C ALA A 229 6.50 -5.83 19.39
N GLU A 230 5.35 -6.40 19.00
CA GLU A 230 4.58 -7.36 19.81
C GLU A 230 5.09 -8.80 19.64
N GLY A 231 6.11 -9.02 18.81
CA GLY A 231 6.64 -10.35 18.50
C GLY A 231 5.77 -11.14 17.50
N ALA A 232 4.72 -10.53 16.95
CA ALA A 232 3.85 -11.16 15.96
C ALA A 232 4.50 -11.12 14.57
N PHE A 233 4.32 -12.19 13.80
CA PHE A 233 4.75 -12.21 12.40
C PHE A 233 3.87 -11.29 11.54
N VAL A 234 4.53 -10.47 10.75
CA VAL A 234 3.96 -9.50 9.81
C VAL A 234 4.82 -9.49 8.56
N SER A 235 4.27 -9.02 7.45
CA SER A 235 5.03 -8.81 6.23
C SER A 235 4.72 -7.48 5.58
N TRP A 236 5.74 -6.87 5.00
CA TRP A 236 5.59 -5.86 3.95
C TRP A 236 5.65 -6.58 2.61
N THR A 237 4.71 -6.29 1.71
CA THR A 237 4.65 -6.94 0.39
C THR A 237 4.49 -5.90 -0.70
N TYR A 238 5.37 -5.95 -1.70
CA TYR A 238 5.10 -5.43 -3.05
C TYR A 238 4.37 -6.50 -3.86
N VAL A 239 3.33 -6.11 -4.61
CA VAL A 239 2.67 -6.93 -5.62
C VAL A 239 2.41 -6.08 -6.87
N GLY A 240 2.71 -6.59 -8.06
CA GLY A 240 2.53 -5.83 -9.29
C GLY A 240 2.71 -6.64 -10.58
N ALA A 241 2.38 -6.02 -11.70
CA ALA A 241 2.55 -6.62 -13.03
C ALA A 241 4.03 -6.84 -13.35
N HIS A 242 4.34 -7.99 -13.96
CA HIS A 242 5.67 -8.44 -14.34
C HIS A 242 5.77 -8.66 -15.85
N GLY A 243 6.95 -8.36 -16.41
CA GLY A 243 7.22 -8.50 -17.85
C GLY A 243 6.51 -7.45 -18.72
N VAL A 244 6.03 -6.37 -18.12
CA VAL A 244 5.38 -5.24 -18.81
C VAL A 244 6.33 -4.06 -18.93
N SER A 245 6.13 -3.18 -19.91
CA SER A 245 7.01 -2.01 -20.14
C SER A 245 7.11 -1.08 -18.94
N ASP A 246 6.05 -1.01 -18.17
CA ASP A 246 5.89 -0.10 -17.03
C ASP A 246 6.19 -0.78 -15.70
N GLU A 247 6.75 -2.00 -15.71
CA GLU A 247 7.08 -2.75 -14.51
C GLU A 247 7.92 -1.91 -13.55
N VAL A 248 7.60 -1.99 -12.25
CA VAL A 248 8.35 -1.25 -11.22
C VAL A 248 9.75 -1.86 -11.11
N PRO A 249 10.83 -1.08 -11.26
CA PRO A 249 12.18 -1.61 -11.17
C PRO A 249 12.47 -2.18 -9.78
N ASP A 250 13.20 -3.31 -9.73
CA ASP A 250 13.60 -3.95 -8.47
C ASP A 250 14.33 -2.98 -7.52
N ALA A 251 15.11 -2.04 -8.07
CA ALA A 251 15.79 -1.00 -7.29
C ALA A 251 14.79 -0.12 -6.51
N THR A 252 13.67 0.26 -7.12
CA THR A 252 12.61 1.05 -6.46
C THR A 252 11.91 0.22 -5.40
N ILE A 253 11.61 -1.06 -5.70
CA ILE A 253 11.00 -1.99 -4.72
C ILE A 253 11.90 -2.13 -3.48
N ARG A 254 13.21 -2.33 -3.70
CA ARG A 254 14.22 -2.43 -2.64
C ARG A 254 14.39 -1.12 -1.87
N GLU A 255 14.29 0.02 -2.53
CA GLU A 255 14.37 1.32 -1.86
C GLU A 255 13.18 1.53 -0.91
N ILE A 256 11.95 1.23 -1.36
CA ILE A 256 10.74 1.21 -0.51
C ILE A 256 10.93 0.28 0.68
N LEU A 257 11.30 -0.97 0.43
CA LEU A 257 11.58 -1.96 1.47
C LEU A 257 12.61 -1.47 2.49
N SER A 258 13.65 -0.74 2.04
CA SER A 258 14.71 -0.25 2.91
C SER A 258 14.21 0.71 4.01
N THR A 259 13.05 1.35 3.79
CA THR A 259 12.43 2.32 4.72
C THR A 259 11.51 1.69 5.77
N VAL A 260 11.23 0.38 5.66
CA VAL A 260 10.38 -0.35 6.62
C VAL A 260 10.96 -0.22 8.03
N ARG A 261 10.12 0.23 8.97
CA ARG A 261 10.44 0.48 10.37
C ARG A 261 9.25 0.16 11.27
N LEU A 262 9.50 0.03 12.57
CA LEU A 262 8.42 -0.13 13.54
C LEU A 262 7.65 1.20 13.64
N TYR A 263 6.34 1.09 13.81
CA TYR A 263 5.48 2.25 13.95
C TYR A 263 5.72 2.95 15.29
N GLU A 264 5.85 4.27 15.26
CA GLU A 264 5.86 5.13 16.43
C GLU A 264 4.67 6.11 16.40
N GLU A 265 4.13 6.45 17.57
CA GLU A 265 3.02 7.39 17.65
C GLU A 265 3.43 8.77 17.11
N GLY A 266 2.65 9.29 16.16
CA GLY A 266 2.95 10.51 15.42
C GLY A 266 3.59 10.27 14.06
N ASP A 267 3.91 9.02 13.69
CA ASP A 267 4.41 8.73 12.34
C ASP A 267 3.37 9.19 11.31
N GLY A 268 3.82 9.92 10.28
CA GLY A 268 2.95 10.40 9.20
C GLY A 268 1.97 11.51 9.58
N ASP A 269 2.07 12.08 10.79
CA ASP A 269 1.43 13.35 11.13
C ASP A 269 2.25 14.49 10.47
N ASP A 270 1.69 15.11 9.43
CA ASP A 270 2.20 16.34 8.79
C ASP A 270 1.54 17.60 9.39
#